data_AF-A0A662X7S5-F1
#
_entry.id   AF-A0A662X7S5-F1
#
_cell.length_a   1.000
_cell.length_b   1.000
_cell.length_c   1.000
_cell.angle_alpha   90.00
_cell.angle_beta   90.00
_cell.angle_gamma   90.00
#
_symmetry.space_group_name_H-M   'P 1'
#
loop_
_entity.id
_entity.type
_entity.pdbx_description
1 polymer ?
#
loop_
_entity_poly.entity_id
_entity_poly.type
_entity_poly.pdbx_seq_one_letter_code
_entity_poly.pdbx_strand_id
1 'polypeptide(L)'
;TTLESSPRLMTHYATLVARTSFHIFIVEQSLDGRKFNRGKLLNAGFDMARDDFDVFIFHDVDLLPGVRGEPKHVQTCDDLGELYAHVPRLGPMHIARVWGRYNENPHYFGGIVAFTRQQFVKINGFPNNFWGWGGEDNELYSRVVRKKLTVQAPIGCVLSFVLDYWLGYGSLLTDLFGCRGTIRDLEELELEEKLAVLRASKWKCTVKRELLKEHHRTWKTNGLKSLYYEYVDAESLNDCCTKITVHLGPNGHWSDARSSLERSEIPTEVSSSPQPQTDRSQASEANGSVDQGHGEEKRAPQDASSSDETHEEALAIQ
;
A
#
# COMPACT_ATOMS: atom_id res chain seq x y z
N THR A 1 -4.46 6.04 2.00
CA THR A 1 -4.05 7.33 1.42
C THR A 1 -4.85 7.54 0.15
N THR A 2 -5.62 8.63 0.05
CA THR A 2 -6.68 8.85 -0.97
C THR A 2 -6.13 9.56 -2.23
N LEU A 3 -6.95 9.59 -3.30
CA LEU A 3 -6.72 10.34 -4.56
C LEU A 3 -6.31 11.81 -4.32
N GLU A 4 -6.72 12.41 -3.21
CA GLU A 4 -6.44 13.82 -2.86
C GLU A 4 -4.94 14.13 -2.68
N SER A 5 -4.12 13.12 -2.39
CA SER A 5 -2.67 13.27 -2.29
C SER A 5 -1.97 13.38 -3.67
N SER A 6 -2.59 12.87 -4.73
CA SER A 6 -2.00 12.78 -6.06
C SER A 6 -1.75 14.15 -6.74
N PRO A 7 -2.68 15.13 -6.70
CA PRO A 7 -2.46 16.47 -7.27
C PRO A 7 -1.26 17.22 -6.66
N ARG A 8 -0.99 16.99 -5.36
CA ARG A 8 0.14 17.62 -4.66
C ARG A 8 1.47 17.04 -5.12
N LEU A 9 1.53 15.73 -5.32
CA LEU A 9 2.69 15.02 -5.88
C LEU A 9 3.03 15.56 -7.27
N MET A 10 2.03 15.71 -8.15
CA MET A 10 2.20 16.19 -9.52
C MET A 10 2.75 17.61 -9.59
N THR A 11 2.18 18.52 -8.81
CA THR A 11 2.62 19.93 -8.74
C THR A 11 4.08 20.03 -8.29
N HIS A 12 4.46 19.19 -7.33
CA HIS A 12 5.80 19.18 -6.77
C HIS A 12 6.85 18.71 -7.81
N TYR A 13 6.60 17.61 -8.53
CA TYR A 13 7.55 17.11 -9.54
C TYR A 13 7.74 18.01 -10.76
N ALA A 14 6.70 18.73 -11.18
CA ALA A 14 6.82 19.69 -12.28
C ALA A 14 7.89 20.76 -12.02
N THR A 15 8.18 21.08 -10.75
CA THR A 15 9.19 22.06 -10.36
C THR A 15 10.59 21.46 -10.15
N LEU A 16 10.67 20.17 -9.80
CA LEU A 16 11.91 19.49 -9.41
C LEU A 16 12.77 19.03 -10.59
N VAL A 17 12.16 18.68 -11.72
CA VAL A 17 12.80 17.87 -12.77
C VAL A 17 12.94 18.65 -14.08
N ALA A 18 13.33 19.93 -14.00
CA ALA A 18 13.44 20.82 -15.18
C ALA A 18 14.45 20.36 -16.26
N ARG A 19 15.19 19.27 -16.06
CA ARG A 19 16.26 18.78 -16.96
C ARG A 19 16.11 17.32 -17.39
N THR A 20 15.01 16.64 -17.04
CA THR A 20 14.82 15.22 -17.34
C THR A 20 13.36 14.97 -17.72
N SER A 21 13.13 14.16 -18.76
CA SER A 21 11.78 13.69 -19.08
C SER A 21 11.34 12.65 -18.06
N PHE A 22 10.15 12.82 -17.50
CA PHE A 22 9.53 11.86 -16.58
C PHE A 22 8.05 11.69 -16.92
N HIS A 23 7.49 10.58 -16.46
CA HIS A 23 6.05 10.33 -16.47
C HIS A 23 5.65 9.69 -15.14
N ILE A 24 4.54 10.12 -14.58
CA ILE A 24 3.99 9.61 -13.33
C ILE A 24 2.89 8.61 -13.67
N PHE A 25 3.10 7.35 -13.32
CA PHE A 25 2.07 6.32 -13.39
C PHE A 25 1.48 6.14 -12.01
N ILE A 26 0.18 6.43 -11.88
CA ILE A 26 -0.61 6.11 -10.71
C ILE A 26 -1.29 4.77 -10.98
N VAL A 27 -0.90 3.71 -10.30
CA VAL A 27 -1.42 2.35 -10.47
C VAL A 27 -2.41 2.04 -9.35
N GLU A 28 -3.69 2.09 -9.70
CA GLU A 28 -4.81 1.88 -8.79
C GLU A 28 -5.24 0.40 -8.79
N GLN A 29 -5.36 -0.18 -7.60
CA GLN A 29 -6.00 -1.50 -7.44
C GLN A 29 -7.53 -1.32 -7.51
N SER A 30 -8.18 -2.02 -8.44
CA SER A 30 -9.64 -2.09 -8.52
C SER A 30 -10.25 -2.61 -7.21
N LEU A 31 -11.54 -2.37 -6.98
CA LEU A 31 -12.30 -2.95 -5.86
C LEU A 31 -12.51 -4.46 -6.06
N ASP A 32 -11.43 -5.24 -5.88
CA ASP A 32 -11.35 -6.67 -6.11
C ASP A 32 -11.70 -7.52 -4.87
N GLY A 33 -12.14 -6.87 -3.78
CA GLY A 33 -12.46 -7.51 -2.51
C GLY A 33 -11.25 -8.07 -1.76
N ARG A 34 -10.02 -7.75 -2.19
CA ARG A 34 -8.79 -8.16 -1.53
C ARG A 34 -8.14 -6.99 -0.82
N LYS A 35 -7.27 -7.32 0.13
CA LYS A 35 -6.38 -6.36 0.77
C LYS A 35 -5.50 -5.70 -0.29
N PHE A 36 -5.06 -4.50 0.01
CA PHE A 36 -4.13 -3.78 -0.85
C PHE A 36 -2.81 -4.54 -1.06
N ASN A 37 -2.31 -4.61 -2.29
CA ASN A 37 -1.06 -5.29 -2.63
C ASN A 37 -0.09 -4.35 -3.35
N ARG A 38 0.60 -3.53 -2.55
CA ARG A 38 1.59 -2.55 -2.99
C ARG A 38 2.65 -3.14 -3.92
N GLY A 39 3.31 -4.22 -3.50
CA GLY A 39 4.40 -4.83 -4.28
C GLY A 39 3.93 -5.30 -5.66
N LYS A 40 2.73 -5.88 -5.74
CA LYS A 40 2.16 -6.36 -7.01
C LYS A 40 1.74 -5.21 -7.93
N LEU A 41 1.21 -4.10 -7.40
CA LEU A 41 0.92 -2.88 -8.18
C LEU A 41 2.18 -2.26 -8.77
N LEU A 42 3.22 -2.11 -7.96
CA LEU A 42 4.50 -1.56 -8.41
C LEU A 42 5.14 -2.44 -9.50
N ASN A 43 4.98 -3.77 -9.41
CA ASN A 43 5.36 -4.68 -10.49
C ASN A 43 4.51 -4.47 -11.77
N ALA A 44 3.20 -4.27 -11.65
CA ALA A 44 2.31 -4.01 -12.79
C ALA A 44 2.67 -2.69 -13.49
N GLY A 45 2.87 -1.60 -12.74
CA GLY A 45 3.33 -0.32 -13.29
C GLY A 45 4.69 -0.43 -13.99
N PHE A 46 5.64 -1.15 -13.37
CA PHE A 46 6.90 -1.45 -14.04
C PHE A 46 6.70 -2.22 -15.34
N ASP A 47 5.86 -3.25 -15.33
CA ASP A 47 5.63 -4.10 -16.51
C ASP A 47 5.02 -3.35 -17.69
N MET A 48 4.14 -2.38 -17.42
CA MET A 48 3.55 -1.52 -18.45
C MET A 48 4.54 -0.50 -19.03
N ALA A 49 5.45 0.02 -18.21
CA ALA A 49 6.34 1.13 -18.59
C ALA A 49 7.77 0.70 -18.94
N ARG A 50 8.14 -0.58 -18.74
CA ARG A 50 9.52 -1.07 -18.85
C ARG A 50 10.20 -0.86 -20.20
N ASP A 51 9.45 -0.76 -21.29
CA ASP A 51 10.02 -0.65 -22.63
C ASP A 51 10.32 0.80 -23.02
N ASP A 52 9.69 1.77 -22.34
CA ASP A 52 9.82 3.21 -22.64
C ASP A 52 10.75 3.95 -21.66
N PHE A 53 11.03 3.38 -20.48
CA PHE A 53 11.80 4.05 -19.43
C PHE A 53 13.02 3.24 -18.95
N ASP A 54 14.07 3.94 -18.54
CA ASP A 54 15.32 3.34 -18.06
C ASP A 54 15.44 3.31 -16.53
N VAL A 55 14.78 4.25 -15.85
CA VAL A 55 14.80 4.41 -14.39
C VAL A 55 13.37 4.43 -13.87
N PHE A 56 13.14 3.70 -12.79
CA PHE A 56 11.85 3.53 -12.14
C PHE A 56 11.98 3.96 -10.69
N ILE A 57 11.15 4.90 -10.27
CA ILE A 57 11.07 5.36 -8.88
C ILE A 57 9.75 4.87 -8.32
N PHE A 58 9.82 3.87 -7.44
CA PHE A 58 8.66 3.37 -6.72
C PHE A 58 8.42 4.24 -5.51
N HIS A 59 7.20 4.76 -5.36
CA HIS A 59 6.96 5.94 -4.55
C HIS A 59 5.64 5.81 -3.77
N ASP A 60 5.68 5.99 -2.45
CA ASP A 60 4.45 6.10 -1.66
C ASP A 60 3.79 7.47 -1.89
N VAL A 61 2.50 7.49 -2.25
CA VAL A 61 1.79 8.73 -2.65
C VAL A 61 1.71 9.80 -1.54
N ASP A 62 1.88 9.41 -0.27
CA ASP A 62 1.92 10.30 0.90
C ASP A 62 3.31 10.86 1.24
N LEU A 63 4.37 10.46 0.55
CA LEU A 63 5.73 10.91 0.88
C LEU A 63 6.21 11.98 -0.09
N LEU A 64 5.87 13.24 0.16
CA LEU A 64 6.34 14.34 -0.69
C LEU A 64 7.78 14.74 -0.33
N PRO A 65 8.66 15.03 -1.31
CA PRO A 65 9.90 15.72 -1.00
C PRO A 65 9.63 17.05 -0.30
N GLY A 66 10.48 17.41 0.65
CA GLY A 66 10.34 18.66 1.40
C GLY A 66 10.56 19.87 0.51
N VAL A 67 9.76 20.93 0.72
CA VAL A 67 9.86 22.20 -0.01
C VAL A 67 10.81 23.15 0.72
N ARG A 68 11.69 23.84 -0.02
CA ARG A 68 12.51 24.94 0.53
C ARG A 68 11.62 26.03 1.14
N GLY A 69 11.90 26.41 2.39
CA GLY A 69 11.31 27.60 3.03
C GLY A 69 10.07 27.36 3.89
N GLU A 70 9.67 26.11 4.16
CA GLU A 70 8.59 25.89 5.13
C GLU A 70 9.04 26.02 6.60
N PRO A 71 8.24 26.67 7.47
CA PRO A 71 8.68 27.07 8.82
C PRO A 71 9.02 25.93 9.77
N LYS A 72 8.49 24.72 9.53
CA LYS A 72 8.72 23.54 10.39
C LYS A 72 10.08 22.84 10.14
N HIS A 73 10.84 23.25 9.12
CA HIS A 73 12.14 22.65 8.78
C HIS A 73 13.20 23.73 8.57
N VAL A 74 13.53 24.44 9.66
CA VAL A 74 14.70 25.31 9.71
C VAL A 74 15.94 24.41 9.72
N GLN A 75 16.77 24.54 8.69
CA GLN A 75 18.04 23.81 8.43
C GLN A 75 17.90 22.46 7.73
N THR A 76 17.67 22.48 6.42
CA THR A 76 18.66 22.04 5.42
C THR A 76 18.09 22.31 4.05
N CYS A 77 18.75 23.21 3.34
CA CYS A 77 18.40 23.61 2.00
C CYS A 77 19.12 22.72 0.98
N ASP A 78 18.68 21.48 0.79
CA ASP A 78 19.04 20.68 -0.39
C ASP A 78 17.85 19.82 -0.81
N ASP A 79 17.33 20.18 -1.98
CA ASP A 79 16.16 19.61 -2.62
C ASP A 79 16.47 18.16 -3.08
N LEU A 80 15.58 17.20 -2.83
CA LEU A 80 15.75 15.81 -3.29
C LEU A 80 15.70 15.69 -4.82
N GLY A 81 15.34 16.75 -5.56
CA GLY A 81 15.20 16.76 -7.02
C GLY A 81 16.38 16.14 -7.79
N GLU A 82 17.63 16.36 -7.36
CA GLU A 82 18.80 15.73 -8.01
C GLU A 82 18.78 14.19 -7.91
N LEU A 83 18.27 13.65 -6.80
CA LEU A 83 18.16 12.20 -6.58
C LEU A 83 17.07 11.59 -7.47
N TYR A 84 16.01 12.33 -7.76
CA TYR A 84 14.96 11.92 -8.71
C TYR A 84 15.44 11.94 -10.16
N ALA A 85 16.46 12.74 -10.48
CA ALA A 85 17.11 12.75 -11.80
C ALA A 85 18.33 11.82 -11.89
N HIS A 86 18.73 11.16 -10.78
CA HIS A 86 19.95 10.38 -10.72
C HIS A 86 19.76 8.95 -11.26
N VAL A 87 20.68 8.48 -12.09
CA VAL A 87 20.74 7.08 -12.54
C VAL A 87 21.63 6.27 -11.59
N PRO A 88 21.06 5.36 -10.77
CA PRO A 88 21.82 4.70 -9.72
C PRO A 88 22.68 3.56 -10.30
N ARG A 89 24.02 3.66 -10.20
CA ARG A 89 24.95 2.74 -10.90
C ARG A 89 25.36 1.49 -10.11
N LEU A 90 25.49 1.58 -8.78
CA LEU A 90 26.00 0.47 -7.94
C LEU A 90 24.91 -0.52 -7.49
N GLY A 91 23.67 -0.06 -7.48
CA GLY A 91 22.48 -0.76 -6.99
C GLY A 91 21.37 0.27 -6.79
N PRO A 92 20.21 -0.10 -6.24
CA PRO A 92 19.09 0.84 -6.08
C PRO A 92 19.43 1.99 -5.14
N MET A 93 18.75 3.13 -5.34
CA MET A 93 18.83 4.31 -4.47
C MET A 93 17.60 4.41 -3.58
N HIS A 94 17.80 4.28 -2.27
CA HIS A 94 16.75 4.48 -1.27
C HIS A 94 16.65 5.97 -0.93
N ILE A 95 15.79 6.68 -1.65
CA ILE A 95 15.55 8.12 -1.45
C ILE A 95 14.91 8.35 -0.08
N ALA A 96 13.94 7.50 0.31
CA ALA A 96 13.27 7.59 1.60
C ALA A 96 14.15 7.25 2.82
N ARG A 97 15.45 7.02 2.65
CA ARG A 97 16.38 6.87 3.78
C ARG A 97 16.50 8.14 4.63
N VAL A 98 16.24 9.31 4.04
CA VAL A 98 16.20 10.60 4.76
C VAL A 98 14.97 10.74 5.65
N TRP A 99 13.98 9.85 5.49
CA TRP A 99 12.74 9.91 6.26
C TRP A 99 12.95 9.38 7.68
N GLY A 100 12.75 10.27 8.66
CA GLY A 100 13.02 9.98 10.07
C GLY A 100 12.17 8.86 10.68
N ARG A 101 10.95 8.59 10.17
CA ARG A 101 10.00 7.67 10.81
C ARG A 101 10.53 6.23 10.97
N TYR A 102 11.40 5.78 10.06
CA TYR A 102 11.90 4.41 10.03
C TYR A 102 13.44 4.30 9.96
N ASN A 103 14.16 5.39 10.25
CA ASN A 103 15.61 5.46 10.08
C ASN A 103 16.40 4.57 11.05
N GLU A 104 15.86 4.29 12.24
CA GLU A 104 16.48 3.41 13.25
C GLU A 104 16.64 1.97 12.74
N ASN A 105 15.80 1.54 11.79
CA ASN A 105 15.93 0.23 11.18
C ASN A 105 16.92 0.29 10.00
N PRO A 106 18.12 -0.30 10.12
CA PRO A 106 19.11 -0.27 9.05
C PRO A 106 18.67 -1.06 7.81
N HIS A 107 17.66 -1.92 7.93
CA HIS A 107 17.10 -2.71 6.83
C HIS A 107 15.79 -2.14 6.28
N TYR A 108 15.36 -0.96 6.73
CA TYR A 108 14.24 -0.25 6.12
C TYR A 108 14.54 0.07 4.66
N PHE A 109 13.60 -0.27 3.78
CA PHE A 109 13.75 -0.11 2.33
C PHE A 109 12.39 0.15 1.63
N GLY A 110 11.44 0.71 2.39
CA GLY A 110 10.12 1.15 1.91
C GLY A 110 10.12 2.64 1.54
N GLY A 111 8.93 3.21 1.33
CA GLY A 111 8.78 4.61 0.95
C GLY A 111 9.12 4.82 -0.53
N ILE A 112 10.30 5.40 -0.78
CA ILE A 112 10.73 5.86 -2.11
C ILE A 112 12.05 5.21 -2.48
N VAL A 113 12.05 4.38 -3.54
CA VAL A 113 13.23 3.66 -4.01
C VAL A 113 13.34 3.71 -5.52
N ALA A 114 14.51 4.13 -6.01
CA ALA A 114 14.83 4.18 -7.44
C ALA A 114 15.66 2.97 -7.88
N PHE A 115 15.28 2.38 -9.02
CA PHE A 115 15.99 1.29 -9.69
C PHE A 115 16.20 1.64 -11.17
N THR A 116 17.30 1.17 -11.74
CA THR A 116 17.35 1.00 -13.20
C THR A 116 16.51 -0.19 -13.62
N ARG A 117 16.00 -0.20 -14.86
CA ARG A 117 15.32 -1.34 -15.48
C ARG A 117 16.08 -2.65 -15.26
N GLN A 118 17.39 -2.63 -15.51
CA GLN A 118 18.26 -3.80 -15.40
C GLN A 118 18.37 -4.30 -13.95
N GLN A 119 18.49 -3.41 -12.97
CA GLN A 119 18.54 -3.79 -11.56
C GLN A 119 17.23 -4.43 -11.12
N PHE A 120 16.08 -3.84 -11.48
CA PHE A 120 14.77 -4.35 -11.07
C PHE A 120 14.45 -5.72 -11.68
N VAL A 121 14.73 -5.89 -12.98
CA VAL A 121 14.62 -7.20 -13.65
C VAL A 121 15.56 -8.22 -13.01
N LYS A 122 16.80 -7.83 -12.68
CA LYS A 122 17.81 -8.72 -12.08
C LYS A 122 17.36 -9.30 -10.74
N ILE A 123 16.58 -8.55 -9.95
CA ILE A 123 16.04 -9.00 -8.66
C ILE A 123 14.66 -9.67 -8.77
N ASN A 124 14.07 -9.78 -9.97
CA ASN A 124 12.71 -10.28 -10.20
C ASN A 124 11.61 -9.41 -9.57
N GLY A 125 11.84 -8.09 -9.47
CA GLY A 125 10.89 -7.12 -8.90
C GLY A 125 10.47 -7.38 -7.45
N PHE A 126 9.29 -6.88 -7.05
CA PHE A 126 8.66 -7.12 -5.75
C PHE A 126 8.10 -8.55 -5.64
N PRO A 127 7.86 -9.07 -4.42
CA PRO A 127 7.02 -10.24 -4.23
C PRO A 127 5.53 -9.94 -4.47
N ASN A 128 4.81 -10.86 -5.11
CA ASN A 128 3.39 -10.64 -5.46
C ASN A 128 2.40 -11.15 -4.39
N ASN A 129 2.88 -11.82 -3.34
CA ASN A 129 2.04 -12.60 -2.41
C ASN A 129 1.88 -11.96 -1.02
N PHE A 130 2.33 -10.69 -0.86
CA PHE A 130 2.11 -9.87 0.34
C PHE A 130 0.83 -9.06 0.18
N TRP A 131 -0.25 -9.59 0.76
CA TRP A 131 -1.56 -8.95 0.77
C TRP A 131 -1.78 -8.21 2.09
N GLY A 132 -1.91 -6.88 2.04
CA GLY A 132 -1.98 -5.99 3.19
C GLY A 132 -0.62 -5.42 3.62
N TRP A 133 -0.65 -4.54 4.63
CA TRP A 133 0.50 -3.75 5.06
C TRP A 133 1.64 -4.61 5.63
N GLY A 134 2.83 -4.44 5.04
CA GLY A 134 4.14 -4.76 5.60
C GLY A 134 4.80 -6.05 5.09
N GLY A 135 6.12 -5.96 4.85
CA GLY A 135 7.02 -7.08 4.62
C GLY A 135 7.48 -7.26 3.18
N GLU A 136 6.80 -6.65 2.22
CA GLU A 136 7.17 -6.70 0.81
C GLU A 136 8.47 -5.93 0.54
N ASP A 137 8.69 -4.84 1.27
CA ASP A 137 9.90 -4.01 1.26
C ASP A 137 11.10 -4.71 1.92
N ASN A 138 10.87 -5.41 3.03
CA ASN A 138 11.89 -6.26 3.67
C ASN A 138 12.38 -7.33 2.71
N GLU A 139 11.47 -7.90 1.92
CA GLU A 139 11.84 -8.88 0.93
C GLU A 139 12.56 -8.24 -0.26
N LEU A 140 12.06 -7.11 -0.78
CA LEU A 140 12.75 -6.39 -1.85
C LEU A 140 14.22 -6.12 -1.49
N TYR A 141 14.48 -5.65 -0.27
CA TYR A 141 15.83 -5.45 0.27
C TYR A 141 16.65 -6.75 0.27
N SER A 142 16.06 -7.86 0.74
CA SER A 142 16.71 -9.17 0.77
C SER A 142 17.13 -9.64 -0.64
N ARG A 143 16.32 -9.38 -1.67
CA ARG A 143 16.66 -9.69 -3.08
C ARG A 143 17.82 -8.84 -3.59
N VAL A 144 17.85 -7.55 -3.26
CA VAL A 144 18.93 -6.62 -3.62
C VAL A 144 20.26 -7.10 -3.05
N VAL A 145 20.30 -7.39 -1.74
CA VAL A 145 21.48 -7.92 -1.06
C VAL A 145 21.91 -9.26 -1.67
N ARG A 146 20.96 -10.17 -1.92
CA ARG A 146 21.25 -11.47 -2.55
C ARG A 146 21.87 -11.35 -3.94
N LYS A 147 21.51 -10.30 -4.69
CA LYS A 147 22.07 -10.00 -6.02
C LYS A 147 23.35 -9.19 -5.97
N LYS A 148 23.90 -8.94 -4.77
CA LYS A 148 25.13 -8.20 -4.52
C LYS A 148 25.06 -6.79 -5.12
N LEU A 149 23.88 -6.18 -5.08
CA LEU A 149 23.69 -4.78 -5.44
C LEU A 149 23.87 -3.94 -4.18
N THR A 150 24.61 -2.84 -4.30
CA THR A 150 24.83 -1.92 -3.16
C THR A 150 23.63 -1.00 -3.04
N VAL A 151 22.94 -1.02 -1.90
CA VAL A 151 21.91 -0.02 -1.60
C VAL A 151 22.61 1.32 -1.42
N GLN A 152 22.25 2.27 -2.28
CA GLN A 152 22.70 3.65 -2.22
C GLN A 152 21.67 4.47 -1.43
N ALA A 153 22.13 5.53 -0.77
CA ALA A 153 21.29 6.49 -0.07
C ALA A 153 21.93 7.89 -0.20
N PRO A 154 21.20 8.97 0.10
CA PRO A 154 21.76 10.32 0.11
C PRO A 154 23.02 10.39 0.99
N ILE A 155 24.04 11.11 0.52
CA ILE A 155 25.44 11.04 1.01
C ILE A 155 25.55 11.12 2.55
N GLY A 156 24.76 12.01 3.17
CA GLY A 156 24.78 12.17 4.63
C GLY A 156 24.21 10.99 5.42
N CYS A 157 23.30 10.22 4.83
CA CYS A 157 22.74 9.03 5.46
C CYS A 157 23.70 7.84 5.49
N VAL A 158 24.60 7.77 4.51
CA VAL A 158 25.62 6.71 4.46
C VAL A 158 26.71 6.97 5.52
N LEU A 159 27.12 8.22 5.66
CA LEU A 159 28.15 8.64 6.61
C LEU A 159 27.67 8.55 8.06
N SER A 160 26.45 9.01 8.38
CA SER A 160 25.88 8.85 9.72
C SER A 160 25.80 7.37 10.11
N PHE A 161 25.34 6.48 9.22
CA PHE A 161 25.30 5.05 9.53
C PHE A 161 26.69 4.45 9.88
N VAL A 162 27.74 4.81 9.13
CA VAL A 162 29.10 4.32 9.43
C VAL A 162 29.64 4.93 10.73
N LEU A 163 29.46 6.23 10.95
CA LEU A 163 29.99 6.92 12.13
C LEU A 163 29.27 6.49 13.42
N ASP A 164 27.95 6.34 13.37
CA ASP A 164 27.13 5.95 14.54
C ASP A 164 27.29 4.45 14.84
N TYR A 165 27.27 3.59 13.82
CA TYR A 165 27.24 2.13 14.01
C TYR A 165 28.61 1.48 14.18
N TRP A 166 29.66 2.00 13.52
CA TRP A 166 31.01 1.39 13.60
C TRP A 166 31.97 2.12 14.54
N LEU A 167 31.76 3.41 14.79
CA LEU A 167 32.75 4.25 15.47
C LEU A 167 32.22 4.92 16.75
N GLY A 168 30.92 4.88 17.02
CA GLY A 168 30.33 5.32 18.29
C GLY A 168 30.46 6.83 18.56
N TYR A 169 30.66 7.66 17.53
CA TYR A 169 30.84 9.12 17.65
C TYR A 169 29.51 9.90 17.72
N GLY A 170 28.47 9.30 18.30
CA GLY A 170 27.09 9.77 18.26
C GLY A 170 26.90 11.24 18.69
N SER A 171 26.14 11.96 17.88
CA SER A 171 25.67 13.35 17.98
C SER A 171 26.57 14.46 17.41
N LEU A 172 27.89 14.47 17.63
CA LEU A 172 28.70 15.66 17.26
C LEU A 172 28.99 15.78 15.76
N LEU A 173 29.10 14.65 15.05
CA LEU A 173 29.37 14.63 13.59
C LEU A 173 28.09 14.54 12.76
N THR A 174 26.98 14.14 13.38
CA THR A 174 25.67 14.00 12.75
C THR A 174 25.14 15.35 12.27
N ASP A 175 25.46 16.45 12.96
CA ASP A 175 25.10 17.81 12.56
C ASP A 175 25.97 18.36 11.40
N LEU A 176 27.20 17.86 11.24
CA LEU A 176 28.15 18.28 10.20
C LEU A 176 28.00 17.48 8.89
N PHE A 177 27.55 16.22 8.97
CA PHE A 177 27.43 15.30 7.82
C PHE A 177 26.06 14.60 7.73
N GLY A 178 25.03 15.13 8.39
CA GLY A 178 23.70 14.52 8.45
C GLY A 178 23.04 14.30 7.09
N CYS A 179 22.10 13.36 7.03
CA CYS A 179 21.20 13.16 5.89
C CYS A 179 20.69 14.51 5.38
N ARG A 180 21.00 14.86 4.13
CA ARG A 180 20.50 16.08 3.48
C ARG A 180 19.21 15.78 2.74
N GLY A 181 18.28 16.74 2.80
CA GLY A 181 16.93 16.64 2.23
C GLY A 181 15.92 16.10 3.24
N THR A 182 14.65 16.44 3.02
CA THR A 182 13.54 16.08 3.91
C THR A 182 12.39 15.43 3.13
N ILE A 183 11.59 14.62 3.82
CA ILE A 183 10.34 14.07 3.31
C ILE A 183 9.22 14.56 4.20
N ARG A 184 8.19 15.13 3.58
CA ARG A 184 6.92 15.47 4.19
C ARG A 184 5.98 14.28 4.04
N ASP A 185 5.64 13.70 5.17
CA ASP A 185 4.64 12.64 5.25
C ASP A 185 3.24 13.25 5.40
N LEU A 186 2.34 12.92 4.49
CA LEU A 186 0.97 13.44 4.46
C LEU A 186 -0.01 12.67 5.36
N GLU A 187 0.39 11.57 5.98
CA GLU A 187 -0.48 10.85 6.91
C GLU A 187 -0.59 11.60 8.25
N GLU A 188 0.35 12.49 8.57
CA GLU A 188 0.40 13.27 9.82
C GLU A 188 0.27 12.43 11.11
N LEU A 189 0.58 11.13 11.05
CA LEU A 189 0.56 10.20 12.17
C LEU A 189 1.97 9.91 12.69
N GLU A 190 2.12 9.80 14.01
CA GLU A 190 3.34 9.23 14.59
C GLU A 190 3.40 7.72 14.38
N LEU A 191 4.59 7.14 14.49
CA LEU A 191 4.80 5.71 14.23
C LEU A 191 3.96 4.83 15.16
N GLU A 192 3.90 5.16 16.45
CA GLU A 192 3.13 4.44 17.46
C GLU A 192 1.63 4.44 17.14
N GLU A 193 1.10 5.59 16.71
CA GLU A 193 -0.30 5.78 16.36
C GLU A 193 -0.65 4.96 15.12
N LYS A 194 0.17 5.05 14.07
CA LYS A 194 0.02 4.23 12.86
C LYS A 194 0.03 2.75 13.18
N LEU A 195 0.94 2.30 14.06
CA LEU A 195 0.99 0.90 14.49
C LEU A 195 -0.25 0.48 15.28
N ALA A 196 -0.82 1.38 16.10
CA ALA A 196 -2.06 1.13 16.83
C ALA A 196 -3.26 0.98 15.87
N VAL A 197 -3.42 1.90 14.91
CA VAL A 197 -4.46 1.82 13.87
C VAL A 197 -4.34 0.51 13.08
N LEU A 198 -3.12 0.18 12.63
CA LEU A 198 -2.89 -1.06 11.89
C LEU A 198 -3.23 -2.30 12.72
N ARG A 199 -2.91 -2.32 14.02
CA ARG A 199 -3.24 -3.45 14.92
C ARG A 199 -4.75 -3.61 15.11
N ALA A 200 -5.49 -2.51 15.15
CA ALA A 200 -6.96 -2.54 15.27
C ALA A 200 -7.67 -2.86 13.94
N SER A 201 -6.98 -2.68 12.81
CA SER A 201 -7.56 -2.85 11.46
C SER A 201 -7.34 -4.23 10.84
N LYS A 202 -8.11 -4.53 9.78
CA LYS A 202 -7.91 -5.72 8.92
C LYS A 202 -6.81 -5.57 7.86
N TRP A 203 -6.14 -4.42 7.81
CA TRP A 203 -5.27 -4.04 6.70
C TRP A 203 -3.88 -4.66 6.72
N LYS A 204 -3.43 -5.27 7.83
CA LYS A 204 -2.10 -5.90 7.90
C LYS A 204 -2.01 -7.17 7.08
N CYS A 205 -0.81 -7.42 6.55
CA CYS A 205 -0.43 -8.76 6.11
C CYS A 205 -0.26 -9.67 7.33
N THR A 206 -1.28 -10.50 7.60
CA THR A 206 -1.35 -11.36 8.80
C THR A 206 -0.37 -12.51 8.77
N VAL A 207 0.09 -12.91 7.58
CA VAL A 207 1.00 -14.04 7.35
C VAL A 207 2.40 -13.59 6.93
N LYS A 208 2.77 -12.35 7.25
CA LYS A 208 4.05 -11.73 6.87
C LYS A 208 5.26 -12.59 7.27
N ARG A 209 5.24 -13.18 8.46
CA ARG A 209 6.39 -13.92 9.00
C ARG A 209 6.64 -15.22 8.22
N GLU A 210 5.57 -15.91 7.86
CA GLU A 210 5.57 -17.13 7.07
C GLU A 210 6.08 -16.84 5.65
N LEU A 211 5.58 -15.77 5.03
CA LEU A 211 6.03 -15.31 3.72
C LEU A 211 7.53 -14.99 3.68
N LEU A 212 8.03 -14.24 4.66
CA LEU A 212 9.47 -13.92 4.76
C LEU A 212 10.34 -15.17 4.96
N LYS A 213 9.87 -16.17 5.74
CA LYS A 213 10.60 -17.44 5.93
C LYS A 213 10.67 -18.27 4.65
N GLU A 214 9.58 -18.33 3.89
CA GLU A 214 9.51 -19.11 2.64
C GLU A 214 10.39 -18.50 1.53
N HIS A 215 10.65 -17.19 1.62
CA HIS A 215 11.11 -16.41 0.50
C HIS A 215 12.47 -16.81 -0.10
N HIS A 216 13.38 -17.31 0.74
CA HIS A 216 14.68 -17.82 0.29
C HIS A 216 14.56 -18.87 -0.83
N ARG A 217 13.41 -19.57 -0.91
CA ARG A 217 13.08 -20.57 -1.94
C ARG A 217 12.30 -20.00 -3.12
N THR A 218 11.43 -19.02 -2.89
CA THR A 218 10.41 -18.60 -3.87
C THR A 218 10.76 -17.34 -4.65
N TRP A 219 11.73 -16.52 -4.24
CA TRP A 219 12.02 -15.23 -4.91
C TRP A 219 12.29 -15.32 -6.40
N LYS A 220 12.85 -16.44 -6.88
CA LYS A 220 13.17 -16.66 -8.30
C LYS A 220 11.94 -16.86 -9.17
N THR A 221 10.82 -17.27 -8.59
CA THR A 221 9.57 -17.59 -9.27
C THR A 221 8.49 -16.56 -8.92
N ASN A 222 8.37 -16.17 -7.66
CA ASN A 222 7.44 -15.15 -7.17
C ASN A 222 7.97 -13.73 -7.46
N GLY A 223 7.42 -13.03 -8.43
CA GLY A 223 7.77 -11.65 -8.78
C GLY A 223 7.38 -11.32 -10.20
N LEU A 224 8.21 -10.58 -10.94
CA LEU A 224 7.95 -10.24 -12.35
C LEU A 224 7.65 -11.48 -13.22
N LYS A 225 8.36 -12.59 -12.99
CA LYS A 225 8.15 -13.85 -13.74
C LYS A 225 6.82 -14.53 -13.50
N SER A 226 6.14 -14.23 -12.41
CA SER A 226 4.83 -14.78 -12.05
C SER A 226 3.81 -13.65 -11.85
N LEU A 227 4.03 -12.51 -12.52
CA LEU A 227 3.15 -11.37 -12.43
C LEU A 227 1.90 -11.67 -13.26
N TYR A 228 0.74 -11.41 -12.66
CA TYR A 228 -0.56 -11.49 -13.32
C TYR A 228 -1.39 -10.30 -12.86
N TYR A 229 -1.97 -9.57 -13.79
CA TYR A 229 -2.94 -8.52 -13.55
C TYR A 229 -3.80 -8.38 -14.80
N GLU A 230 -5.00 -7.86 -14.64
CA GLU A 230 -5.85 -7.47 -15.76
C GLU A 230 -5.93 -5.95 -15.81
N TYR A 231 -5.71 -5.39 -16.99
CA TYR A 231 -5.95 -3.97 -17.23
C TYR A 231 -7.46 -3.70 -17.18
N VAL A 232 -7.86 -2.65 -16.46
CA VAL A 232 -9.27 -2.24 -16.36
C VAL A 232 -9.50 -0.97 -17.17
N ASP A 233 -8.81 0.11 -16.83
CA ASP A 233 -8.99 1.42 -17.46
C ASP A 233 -7.73 2.30 -17.28
N ALA A 234 -7.63 3.38 -18.06
CA ALA A 234 -6.63 4.41 -17.87
C ALA A 234 -7.18 5.81 -18.18
N GLU A 235 -6.82 6.75 -17.31
CA GLU A 235 -7.21 8.15 -17.38
C GLU A 235 -5.94 9.02 -17.43
N SER A 236 -5.78 9.83 -18.47
CA SER A 236 -4.75 10.87 -18.48
C SER A 236 -5.21 12.02 -17.59
N LEU A 237 -4.48 12.24 -16.49
CA LEU A 237 -4.76 13.33 -15.56
C LEU A 237 -4.14 14.64 -16.06
N ASN A 238 -2.97 14.56 -16.70
CA ASN A 238 -2.31 15.62 -17.45
C ASN A 238 -1.20 15.04 -18.36
N ASP A 239 -0.43 15.90 -19.03
CA ASP A 239 0.60 15.53 -20.01
C ASP A 239 1.72 14.62 -19.45
N CYS A 240 1.96 14.63 -18.14
CA CYS A 240 3.01 13.86 -17.51
C CYS A 240 2.49 12.86 -16.47
N CYS A 241 1.17 12.60 -16.44
CA CYS A 241 0.59 11.68 -15.47
C CYS A 241 -0.63 10.93 -16.00
N THR A 242 -0.61 9.62 -15.78
CA THR A 242 -1.69 8.70 -16.12
C THR A 242 -2.05 7.88 -14.91
N LYS A 243 -3.35 7.84 -14.60
CA LYS A 243 -3.92 6.87 -13.66
C LYS A 243 -4.32 5.62 -14.43
N ILE A 244 -3.86 4.47 -13.99
CA ILE A 244 -4.15 3.17 -14.58
C ILE A 244 -4.79 2.30 -13.50
N THR A 245 -6.01 1.84 -13.74
CA THR A 245 -6.71 0.91 -12.85
C THR A 245 -6.45 -0.51 -13.30
N VAL A 246 -6.05 -1.37 -12.36
CA VAL A 246 -5.77 -2.79 -12.60
C VAL A 246 -6.50 -3.69 -11.61
N HIS A 247 -6.90 -4.86 -12.08
CA HIS A 247 -7.42 -5.93 -11.24
C HIS A 247 -6.30 -6.90 -10.85
N LEU A 248 -6.04 -7.02 -9.54
CA LEU A 248 -5.00 -7.90 -9.03
C LEU A 248 -5.60 -9.28 -8.72
N GLY A 249 -5.56 -10.18 -9.71
CA GLY A 249 -5.98 -11.57 -9.52
C GLY A 249 -5.09 -12.35 -8.52
N PRO A 250 -5.50 -13.54 -8.06
CA PRO A 250 -4.64 -14.44 -7.29
C PRO A 250 -3.49 -14.98 -8.16
N ASN A 251 -2.41 -15.44 -7.52
CA ASN A 251 -1.26 -16.04 -8.21
C ASN A 251 -1.10 -17.55 -7.90
N GLY A 252 -2.13 -18.17 -7.32
CA GLY A 252 -2.12 -19.59 -6.94
C GLY A 252 -1.26 -19.90 -5.72
N HIS A 253 -0.96 -18.89 -4.91
CA HIS A 253 -0.17 -19.05 -3.68
C HIS A 253 -1.11 -19.28 -2.49
N TRP A 254 -0.68 -20.02 -1.47
CA TRP A 254 -1.52 -20.32 -0.30
C TRP A 254 -1.96 -19.06 0.47
N SER A 255 -1.20 -17.96 0.37
CA SER A 255 -1.55 -16.67 0.99
C SER A 255 -2.71 -15.95 0.30
N ASP A 256 -3.10 -16.36 -0.91
CA ASP A 256 -4.27 -15.80 -1.60
C ASP A 256 -5.56 -16.04 -0.80
N ALA A 257 -5.65 -17.16 -0.07
CA ALA A 257 -6.76 -17.45 0.85
C ALA A 257 -6.81 -16.52 2.09
N ARG A 258 -5.76 -15.74 2.33
CA ARG A 258 -5.66 -14.76 3.44
C ARG A 258 -5.76 -13.31 2.96
N SER A 259 -5.99 -13.12 1.66
CA SER A 259 -6.04 -11.80 1.03
C SER A 259 -7.41 -11.16 1.07
N SER A 260 -8.49 -11.92 1.26
CA SER A 260 -9.85 -11.37 1.24
C SER A 260 -10.07 -10.35 2.36
N LEU A 261 -10.75 -9.26 2.04
CA LEU A 261 -11.43 -8.42 3.02
C LEU A 261 -12.77 -9.10 3.28
N GLU A 262 -13.01 -9.64 4.47
CA GLU A 262 -14.33 -10.16 4.84
C GLU A 262 -15.40 -9.12 4.46
N ARG A 263 -16.41 -9.52 3.66
CA ARG A 263 -17.67 -8.76 3.57
C ARG A 263 -18.25 -8.77 4.97
N SER A 264 -18.77 -7.65 5.45
CA SER A 264 -19.63 -7.71 6.64
C SER A 264 -20.72 -8.71 6.33
N GLU A 265 -20.84 -9.76 7.15
CA GLU A 265 -22.00 -10.62 7.11
C GLU A 265 -23.17 -9.73 7.52
N ILE A 266 -23.93 -9.23 6.55
CA ILE A 266 -25.31 -8.84 6.80
C ILE A 266 -25.96 -10.13 7.30
N PRO A 267 -26.48 -10.20 8.54
CA PRO A 267 -27.09 -11.41 9.03
C PRO A 267 -28.27 -11.75 8.12
N THR A 268 -28.14 -12.81 7.33
CA THR A 268 -29.29 -13.39 6.65
C THR A 268 -30.22 -13.91 7.72
N GLU A 269 -31.33 -13.22 7.93
CA GLU A 269 -32.41 -13.70 8.79
C GLU A 269 -32.76 -15.14 8.43
N VAL A 270 -32.78 -15.97 9.47
CA VAL A 270 -33.18 -17.37 9.43
C VAL A 270 -34.67 -17.42 9.07
N SER A 271 -34.99 -17.67 7.80
CA SER A 271 -36.31 -18.17 7.42
C SER A 271 -36.27 -19.70 7.39
N SER A 272 -36.54 -20.30 8.55
CA SER A 272 -36.89 -21.71 8.65
C SER A 272 -38.31 -21.90 8.13
N SER A 273 -38.46 -22.43 6.91
CA SER A 273 -39.72 -22.96 6.41
C SER A 273 -39.67 -24.50 6.47
N PRO A 274 -40.61 -25.19 7.13
CA PRO A 274 -40.61 -26.65 7.18
C PRO A 274 -41.09 -27.25 5.84
N GLN A 275 -40.40 -28.29 5.36
CA GLN A 275 -40.86 -29.11 4.24
C GLN A 275 -42.12 -29.90 4.64
N PRO A 276 -43.15 -30.00 3.77
CA PRO A 276 -44.27 -30.91 4.01
C PRO A 276 -43.92 -32.31 3.53
N GLN A 277 -43.94 -33.27 4.47
CA GLN A 277 -44.05 -34.69 4.17
C GLN A 277 -45.42 -34.97 3.58
N THR A 278 -45.43 -35.69 2.46
CA THR A 278 -46.62 -36.24 1.84
C THR A 278 -47.12 -37.42 2.67
N ASP A 279 -48.33 -37.33 3.21
CA ASP A 279 -49.09 -38.54 3.54
C ASP A 279 -50.57 -38.36 3.19
N ARG A 280 -51.10 -39.41 2.55
CA ARG A 280 -52.48 -39.52 2.09
C ARG A 280 -53.39 -39.84 3.27
N SER A 281 -54.50 -39.12 3.44
CA SER A 281 -55.79 -39.73 3.80
C SER A 281 -56.93 -38.73 3.74
N GLN A 282 -58.12 -39.31 3.66
CA GLN A 282 -59.40 -38.78 3.18
C GLN A 282 -60.17 -37.92 4.20
N ALA A 283 -61.03 -37.07 3.63
CA ALA A 283 -62.44 -36.84 3.99
C ALA A 283 -62.87 -35.90 5.15
N SER A 284 -63.93 -35.17 4.78
CA SER A 284 -65.11 -34.67 5.53
C SER A 284 -65.01 -33.44 6.46
N GLU A 285 -65.63 -32.37 5.95
CA GLU A 285 -66.79 -31.62 6.48
C GLU A 285 -66.76 -30.91 7.87
N ALA A 286 -67.35 -29.69 7.81
CA ALA A 286 -68.24 -29.04 8.77
C ALA A 286 -67.70 -27.93 9.73
N ASN A 287 -68.15 -26.70 9.42
CA ASN A 287 -68.88 -25.71 10.25
C ASN A 287 -68.39 -25.24 11.65
N GLY A 288 -68.53 -23.92 11.85
CA GLY A 288 -68.85 -23.27 13.14
C GLY A 288 -67.72 -22.39 13.69
N SER A 289 -67.74 -21.06 13.51
CA SER A 289 -68.46 -20.03 14.29
C SER A 289 -67.79 -19.63 15.62
N VAL A 290 -67.34 -18.36 15.67
CA VAL A 290 -67.48 -17.36 16.75
C VAL A 290 -66.93 -17.69 18.15
N ASP A 291 -65.99 -16.91 18.68
CA ASP A 291 -66.25 -15.99 19.82
C ASP A 291 -65.07 -15.03 20.12
N GLN A 292 -65.41 -13.92 20.78
CA GLN A 292 -64.61 -12.75 21.14
C GLN A 292 -63.94 -12.85 22.53
N GLY A 293 -62.96 -11.97 22.78
CA GLY A 293 -62.51 -11.54 24.12
C GLY A 293 -61.09 -10.94 24.07
N HIS A 294 -60.89 -9.63 23.92
CA HIS A 294 -60.79 -8.56 24.95
C HIS A 294 -59.59 -8.63 25.91
N GLY A 295 -58.84 -7.52 25.97
CA GLY A 295 -57.78 -7.17 26.93
C GLY A 295 -56.56 -6.53 26.23
N GLU A 296 -56.53 -5.21 25.94
CA GLU A 296 -55.96 -4.13 26.80
C GLU A 296 -54.51 -4.44 27.26
N GLU A 297 -53.47 -3.60 27.13
CA GLU A 297 -53.33 -2.14 27.00
C GLU A 297 -51.82 -1.78 26.79
N LYS A 298 -51.54 -0.58 26.24
CA LYS A 298 -50.37 0.33 26.44
C LYS A 298 -49.31 0.55 25.31
N ARG A 299 -49.49 1.70 24.63
CA ARG A 299 -48.57 2.82 24.24
C ARG A 299 -47.07 2.51 23.97
N ALA A 300 -46.53 2.67 22.74
CA ALA A 300 -46.12 3.89 21.97
C ALA A 300 -44.78 4.52 22.43
N PRO A 301 -43.95 5.23 21.60
CA PRO A 301 -43.98 5.59 20.15
C PRO A 301 -42.69 5.15 19.36
N GLN A 302 -42.71 4.95 18.03
CA GLN A 302 -42.49 5.88 16.89
C GLN A 302 -41.19 6.74 16.90
N ASP A 303 -40.27 6.34 16.02
CA ASP A 303 -39.36 7.06 15.09
C ASP A 303 -38.91 8.51 15.37
N ALA A 304 -37.60 8.76 15.24
CA ALA A 304 -37.05 9.66 14.20
C ALA A 304 -35.51 9.78 14.23
N SER A 305 -34.98 9.97 13.02
CA SER A 305 -33.67 10.52 12.63
C SER A 305 -32.47 9.58 12.51
N SER A 306 -32.39 9.03 11.29
CA SER A 306 -31.18 8.63 10.58
C SER A 306 -30.18 9.80 10.43
N SER A 307 -28.93 9.56 10.79
CA SER A 307 -27.78 10.23 10.18
C SER A 307 -26.98 9.16 9.45
N ASP A 308 -27.10 9.14 8.11
CA ASP A 308 -26.24 8.36 7.23
C ASP A 308 -24.80 8.85 7.39
N GLU A 309 -23.98 8.08 8.10
CA GLU A 309 -22.53 8.17 7.99
C GLU A 309 -22.12 7.42 6.72
N THR A 310 -21.77 8.16 5.69
CA THR A 310 -21.11 7.63 4.50
C THR A 310 -19.77 7.03 4.90
N HIS A 311 -19.69 5.71 4.94
CA HIS A 311 -18.42 4.98 5.05
C HIS A 311 -17.56 5.26 3.81
N GLU A 312 -16.51 6.07 3.96
CA GLU A 312 -15.44 6.19 2.96
C GLU A 312 -14.72 4.84 2.82
N GLU A 313 -14.96 4.15 1.70
CA GLU A 313 -14.16 3.02 1.27
C GLU A 313 -12.78 3.53 0.83
N ALA A 314 -11.74 3.20 1.60
CA ALA A 314 -10.38 3.62 1.33
C ALA A 314 -9.83 3.05 0.02
N LEU A 315 -9.86 3.85 -1.06
CA LEU A 315 -9.06 3.65 -2.27
C LEU A 315 -7.59 3.80 -1.91
N ALA A 316 -6.78 2.80 -2.26
CA ALA A 316 -5.34 2.81 -2.04
C ALA A 316 -4.60 2.93 -3.37
N ILE A 317 -3.75 3.95 -3.46
CA ILE A 317 -3.14 4.44 -4.69
C ILE A 317 -1.62 4.42 -4.51
N GLN A 318 -0.89 3.99 -5.55
CA GLN A 318 0.58 3.98 -5.62
C GLN A 318 1.02 4.47 -6.99
#